data_AF-A0A1G3UCI3-F1
#
_entry.id   AF-A0A1G3UCI3-F1
#
_cell.length_a   1.000
_cell.length_b   1.000
_cell.length_c   1.000
_cell.angle_alpha   90.00
_cell.angle_beta   90.00
_cell.angle_gamma   90.00
#
_symmetry.space_group_name_H-M   'P 1'
#
loop_
_entity.id
_entity.type
_entity.pdbx_description
1 polymer ?
#
loop_
_entity_poly.entity_id
_entity_poly.type
_entity_poly.pdbx_seq_one_letter_code
_entity_poly.pdbx_strand_id
1 'polypeptide(L)'
;MNAKELMSIATSYYNAQDYENAQLAFLKIIESDPSNASAYTNLGICFFVQNLLEEAAECYIAANKVNPNYISALYNYAHLLLLQKNYKEGFFYYRSRYDERIRGNKPGGVAYPPTQLQGNEELNGKTLYISHEQGFGDTINFIRYIPIFLQTGAKLICYVPESMNRLFTLNYPQVEFITPNSDITFDYNTPLLEAPYLFGTTYESIPFGEKYLHVDKKDLQNFKIKHSLDKSDKLKIGFNYQGSQGADAVKNRSIELALMLEYLEQIPHVRLYCLQYERSESDDALLEEHGIPNLGKEIKDFYDTALLIESMDIIISIDTSFLHLAGALGKKSFALLKFHPDWRWGLRDERTNWYKNFTLIRQNKPNDWEGVLQNVVQRIQNG
;
A
#
# COMPACT_ATOMS: atom_id res chain seq x y z
N MET A 1 -39.60 7.09 -9.07
CA MET A 1 -38.38 7.26 -8.27
C MET A 1 -37.53 8.29 -8.99
N ASN A 2 -37.13 9.37 -8.31
CA ASN A 2 -36.27 10.38 -8.94
C ASN A 2 -34.80 9.91 -8.95
N ALA A 3 -33.94 10.54 -9.77
CA ALA A 3 -32.54 10.12 -9.93
C ALA A 3 -31.74 10.13 -8.61
N LYS A 4 -32.10 11.01 -7.66
CA LYS A 4 -31.44 11.10 -6.35
C LYS A 4 -31.77 9.91 -5.44
N GLU A 5 -33.03 9.49 -5.40
CA GLU A 5 -33.46 8.28 -4.69
C GLU A 5 -32.77 7.03 -5.26
N LEU A 6 -32.71 6.92 -6.59
CA LEU A 6 -32.09 5.78 -7.25
C LEU A 6 -30.58 5.74 -7.01
N MET A 7 -29.90 6.89 -6.98
CA MET A 7 -28.48 7.00 -6.60
C MET A 7 -28.23 6.51 -5.17
N SER A 8 -29.10 6.89 -4.23
CA SER A 8 -28.99 6.45 -2.83
C SER A 8 -29.17 4.93 -2.70
N ILE A 9 -30.11 4.35 -3.43
CA ILE A 9 -30.35 2.90 -3.46
C ILE A 9 -29.15 2.18 -4.09
N ALA A 10 -28.67 2.64 -5.23
CA ALA A 10 -27.49 2.07 -5.89
C ALA A 10 -26.26 2.07 -4.96
N THR A 11 -26.05 3.18 -4.24
CA THR A 11 -24.97 3.29 -3.24
C THR A 11 -25.17 2.33 -2.08
N SER A 12 -26.41 2.12 -1.64
CA SER A 12 -26.73 1.15 -0.59
C SER A 12 -26.43 -0.29 -1.02
N TYR A 13 -26.79 -0.67 -2.24
CA TYR A 13 -26.44 -1.99 -2.79
C TYR A 13 -24.93 -2.17 -2.87
N TYR A 14 -24.21 -1.17 -3.37
CA TYR A 14 -22.74 -1.18 -3.40
C TYR A 14 -22.12 -1.39 -2.02
N ASN A 15 -22.61 -0.65 -1.00
CA ASN A 15 -22.12 -0.78 0.38
C ASN A 15 -22.44 -2.14 1.01
N ALA A 16 -23.51 -2.80 0.55
CA ALA A 16 -23.86 -4.16 0.92
C ALA A 16 -23.10 -5.23 0.10
N GLN A 17 -22.19 -4.81 -0.80
CA GLN A 17 -21.47 -5.67 -1.75
C GLN A 17 -22.39 -6.43 -2.72
N ASP A 18 -23.63 -5.96 -2.89
CA ASP A 18 -24.59 -6.43 -3.90
C ASP A 18 -24.34 -5.67 -5.21
N TYR A 19 -23.22 -6.01 -5.86
CA TYR A 19 -22.75 -5.28 -7.03
C TYR A 19 -23.67 -5.45 -8.23
N GLU A 20 -24.38 -6.58 -8.36
CA GLU A 20 -25.33 -6.82 -9.44
C GLU A 20 -26.52 -5.85 -9.36
N ASN A 21 -27.15 -5.71 -8.19
CA ASN A 21 -28.24 -4.75 -8.02
C ASN A 21 -27.76 -3.29 -8.09
N ALA A 22 -26.53 -3.01 -7.62
CA ALA A 22 -25.92 -1.69 -7.79
C ALA A 22 -25.77 -1.34 -9.28
N GLN A 23 -25.24 -2.24 -10.10
CA GLN A 23 -25.08 -2.06 -11.54
C GLN A 23 -26.42 -1.78 -12.23
N LEU A 24 -27.45 -2.60 -11.95
CA LEU A 24 -28.80 -2.41 -12.51
C LEU A 24 -29.39 -1.04 -12.13
N ALA A 25 -29.16 -0.58 -10.90
CA ALA A 25 -29.62 0.73 -10.47
C ALA A 25 -28.87 1.86 -11.18
N PHE A 26 -27.54 1.78 -11.35
CA PHE A 26 -26.77 2.79 -12.09
C PHE A 26 -27.14 2.82 -13.58
N LEU A 27 -27.37 1.67 -14.21
CA LEU A 27 -27.84 1.59 -15.60
C LEU A 27 -29.19 2.32 -15.78
N LYS A 28 -30.15 2.13 -14.87
CA LYS A 28 -31.43 2.86 -14.89
C LYS A 28 -31.24 4.37 -14.76
N ILE A 29 -30.26 4.84 -13.97
CA ILE A 29 -29.94 6.28 -13.89
C ILE A 29 -29.43 6.76 -15.25
N ILE A 30 -28.51 6.03 -15.86
CA ILE A 30 -27.93 6.36 -17.17
C ILE A 30 -29.00 6.36 -18.28
N GLU A 31 -29.94 5.41 -18.28
CA GLU A 31 -31.07 5.38 -19.22
C GLU A 31 -31.95 6.63 -19.11
N SER A 32 -32.17 7.11 -17.89
CA SER A 32 -32.99 8.31 -17.63
C SER A 32 -32.24 9.64 -17.85
N ASP A 33 -30.93 9.64 -17.63
CA ASP A 33 -30.03 10.77 -17.78
C ASP A 33 -28.68 10.30 -18.36
N PRO A 34 -28.56 10.21 -19.69
CA PRO A 34 -27.32 9.81 -20.35
C PRO A 34 -26.16 10.79 -20.13
N SER A 35 -26.40 11.95 -19.53
CA SER A 35 -25.38 12.95 -19.20
C SER A 35 -24.83 12.83 -17.76
N ASN A 36 -25.20 11.75 -17.05
CA ASN A 36 -24.81 11.56 -15.66
C ASN A 36 -23.42 10.92 -15.48
N ALA A 37 -22.36 11.73 -15.51
CA ALA A 37 -20.99 11.24 -15.32
C ALA A 37 -20.77 10.49 -13.98
N SER A 38 -21.51 10.85 -12.92
CA SER A 38 -21.43 10.17 -11.63
C SER A 38 -21.96 8.74 -11.70
N ALA A 39 -23.06 8.51 -12.43
CA ALA A 39 -23.63 7.17 -12.59
C ALA A 39 -22.69 6.26 -13.39
N TYR A 40 -22.12 6.76 -14.49
CA TYR A 40 -21.08 6.02 -15.24
C TYR A 40 -19.87 5.70 -14.35
N THR A 41 -19.39 6.65 -13.56
CA THR A 41 -18.23 6.43 -12.69
C THR A 41 -18.53 5.37 -11.64
N ASN A 42 -19.70 5.44 -10.99
CA ASN A 42 -20.07 4.46 -9.95
C ASN A 42 -20.37 3.07 -10.55
N LEU A 43 -20.91 2.99 -11.77
CA LEU A 43 -21.03 1.74 -12.51
C LEU A 43 -19.64 1.14 -12.80
N GLY A 44 -18.70 1.97 -13.24
CA GLY A 44 -17.31 1.56 -13.46
C GLY A 44 -16.64 1.04 -12.18
N ILE A 45 -16.89 1.68 -11.03
CA ILE A 45 -16.40 1.20 -9.73
C ILE A 45 -16.97 -0.20 -9.42
N CYS A 46 -18.26 -0.45 -9.69
CA CYS A 46 -18.87 -1.77 -9.48
C CYS A 46 -18.19 -2.86 -10.32
N PHE A 47 -17.86 -2.58 -11.58
CA PHE A 47 -17.11 -3.51 -12.43
C PHE A 47 -15.67 -3.68 -11.93
N PHE A 48 -15.03 -2.58 -11.54
CA PHE A 48 -13.63 -2.56 -11.12
C PHE A 48 -13.38 -3.45 -9.89
N VAL A 49 -14.23 -3.36 -8.85
CA VAL A 49 -14.09 -4.18 -7.64
C VAL A 49 -14.37 -5.68 -7.87
N GLN A 50 -15.01 -6.01 -9.00
CA GLN A 50 -15.22 -7.38 -9.46
C GLN A 50 -14.13 -7.87 -10.42
N ASN A 51 -13.07 -7.07 -10.62
CA ASN A 51 -11.98 -7.33 -11.56
C ASN A 51 -12.42 -7.42 -13.04
N LEU A 52 -13.56 -6.82 -13.38
CA LEU A 52 -14.07 -6.64 -14.76
C LEU A 52 -13.51 -5.33 -15.32
N LEU A 53 -12.25 -5.39 -15.79
CA LEU A 53 -11.47 -4.18 -16.09
C LEU A 53 -11.88 -3.52 -17.40
N GLU A 54 -12.26 -4.30 -18.40
CA GLU A 54 -12.70 -3.79 -19.69
C GLU A 54 -13.98 -2.96 -19.54
N GLU A 55 -14.99 -3.50 -18.86
CA GLU A 55 -16.26 -2.82 -18.59
C GLU A 55 -16.07 -1.59 -17.69
N ALA A 56 -15.17 -1.67 -16.71
CA ALA A 56 -14.82 -0.53 -15.88
C ALA A 56 -14.19 0.61 -16.71
N ALA A 57 -13.27 0.28 -17.62
CA ALA A 57 -12.63 1.26 -18.48
C ALA A 57 -13.64 1.95 -19.42
N GLU A 58 -14.56 1.18 -20.02
CA GLU A 58 -15.64 1.73 -20.86
C GLU A 58 -16.49 2.73 -20.09
N CYS A 59 -16.84 2.42 -18.84
CA CYS A 59 -17.59 3.30 -17.96
C CYS A 59 -16.85 4.60 -17.65
N TYR A 60 -15.55 4.53 -17.31
CA TYR A 60 -14.76 5.74 -17.03
C TYR A 60 -14.55 6.61 -18.27
N ILE A 61 -14.34 5.98 -19.44
CA ILE A 61 -14.26 6.67 -20.73
C ILE A 61 -15.59 7.36 -21.05
N ALA A 62 -16.74 6.69 -20.82
CA ALA A 62 -18.06 7.28 -21.00
C ALA A 62 -18.30 8.46 -20.04
N ALA A 63 -17.94 8.33 -18.76
CA ALA A 63 -18.03 9.42 -17.79
C ALA A 63 -17.22 10.65 -18.24
N ASN A 64 -16.00 10.44 -18.73
CA ASN A 64 -15.13 11.51 -19.23
C ASN A 64 -15.65 12.14 -20.54
N LYS A 65 -16.25 11.36 -21.44
CA LYS A 65 -16.88 11.89 -22.67
C LYS A 65 -18.04 12.83 -22.33
N VAL A 66 -18.83 12.46 -21.33
CA VAL A 66 -20.01 13.21 -20.90
C VAL A 66 -19.63 14.45 -20.09
N ASN A 67 -18.63 14.34 -19.21
CA ASN A 67 -18.10 15.45 -18.44
C ASN A 67 -16.57 15.31 -18.30
N PRO A 68 -15.78 15.98 -19.16
CA PRO A 68 -14.31 15.92 -19.12
C PRO A 68 -13.70 16.46 -17.82
N ASN A 69 -14.46 17.25 -17.05
CA ASN A 69 -14.02 17.82 -15.78
C ASN A 69 -14.50 17.00 -14.57
N TYR A 70 -15.04 15.79 -14.78
CA TYR A 70 -15.46 14.90 -13.70
C TYR A 70 -14.26 14.12 -13.14
N ILE A 71 -13.54 14.77 -12.23
CA ILE A 71 -12.26 14.29 -11.67
C ILE A 71 -12.36 12.89 -11.05
N SER A 72 -13.50 12.52 -10.47
CA SER A 72 -13.66 11.18 -9.90
C SER A 72 -13.53 10.07 -10.96
N ALA A 73 -13.96 10.31 -12.20
CA ALA A 73 -13.73 9.36 -13.29
C ALA A 73 -12.23 9.24 -13.61
N LEU A 74 -11.51 10.36 -13.69
CA LEU A 74 -10.07 10.38 -13.95
C LEU A 74 -9.28 9.68 -12.85
N TYR A 75 -9.65 9.91 -11.59
CA TYR A 75 -9.01 9.29 -10.43
C TYR A 75 -9.20 7.77 -10.43
N ASN A 76 -10.42 7.28 -10.69
CA ASN A 76 -10.68 5.85 -10.78
C ASN A 76 -10.03 5.22 -12.02
N TYR A 77 -10.02 5.93 -13.15
CA TYR A 77 -9.33 5.48 -14.36
C TYR A 77 -7.81 5.36 -14.14
N ALA A 78 -7.21 6.26 -13.37
CA ALA A 78 -5.81 6.15 -12.97
C ALA A 78 -5.51 4.85 -12.23
N HIS A 79 -6.37 4.44 -11.28
CA HIS A 79 -6.20 3.19 -10.53
C HIS A 79 -6.30 1.98 -11.45
N LEU A 80 -7.23 2.01 -12.41
CA LEU A 80 -7.37 0.97 -13.41
C LEU A 80 -6.09 0.84 -14.26
N LEU A 81 -5.58 1.95 -14.79
CA LEU A 81 -4.36 1.98 -15.59
C LEU A 81 -3.14 1.48 -14.79
N LEU A 82 -3.02 1.91 -13.53
CA LEU A 82 -1.98 1.43 -12.62
C LEU A 82 -2.12 -0.07 -12.36
N LEU A 83 -3.33 -0.58 -12.12
CA LEU A 83 -3.56 -2.02 -11.90
C LEU A 83 -3.21 -2.85 -13.14
N GLN A 84 -3.42 -2.29 -14.34
CA GLN A 84 -3.01 -2.85 -15.63
C GLN A 84 -1.53 -2.63 -15.96
N LYS A 85 -0.75 -2.02 -15.06
CA LYS A 85 0.67 -1.70 -15.23
C LYS A 85 0.97 -0.68 -16.33
N ASN A 86 -0.04 0.05 -16.83
CA ASN A 86 0.14 1.21 -17.68
C ASN A 86 0.55 2.43 -16.82
N TYR A 87 1.78 2.40 -16.30
CA TYR A 87 2.25 3.35 -15.29
C TYR A 87 2.43 4.76 -15.81
N LYS A 88 2.87 4.92 -17.07
CA LYS A 88 3.09 6.25 -17.64
C LYS A 88 1.79 7.08 -17.65
N GLU A 89 0.71 6.51 -18.20
CA GLU A 89 -0.60 7.17 -18.20
C GLU A 89 -1.26 7.11 -16.83
N GLY A 90 -1.13 5.98 -16.12
CA GLY A 90 -1.69 5.79 -14.79
C GLY A 90 -1.22 6.85 -13.81
N PHE A 91 0.08 7.08 -13.70
CA PHE A 91 0.62 8.13 -12.82
C PHE A 91 0.27 9.54 -13.29
N PHE A 92 0.17 9.79 -14.61
CA PHE A 92 -0.32 11.07 -15.12
C PHE A 92 -1.74 11.37 -14.63
N TYR A 93 -2.68 10.44 -14.81
CA TYR A 93 -4.06 10.61 -14.34
C TYR A 93 -4.17 10.54 -12.82
N TYR A 94 -3.26 9.84 -12.13
CA TYR A 94 -3.23 9.76 -10.67
C TYR A 94 -2.96 11.11 -10.01
N ARG A 95 -2.44 12.09 -10.74
CA ARG A 95 -2.32 13.49 -10.27
C ARG A 95 -3.68 14.15 -10.01
N SER A 96 -4.78 13.60 -10.53
CA SER A 96 -6.14 14.02 -10.17
C SER A 96 -6.44 13.91 -8.66
N ARG A 97 -5.65 13.14 -7.92
CA ARG A 97 -5.73 13.03 -6.45
C ARG A 97 -5.49 14.35 -5.70
N TYR A 98 -4.85 15.33 -6.34
CA TYR A 98 -4.64 16.67 -5.75
C TYR A 98 -5.90 17.55 -5.78
N ASP A 99 -6.89 17.18 -6.58
CA ASP A 99 -8.08 17.98 -6.73
C ASP A 99 -8.95 17.92 -5.47
N GLU A 100 -9.36 19.07 -4.96
CA GLU A 100 -10.15 19.22 -3.73
C GLU A 100 -11.50 18.48 -3.76
N ARG A 101 -12.02 18.16 -4.96
CA ARG A 101 -13.27 17.41 -5.14
C ARG A 101 -13.11 15.93 -4.81
N ILE A 102 -11.88 15.41 -4.73
CA ILE A 102 -11.61 14.04 -4.29
C ILE A 102 -11.57 14.00 -2.76
N ARG A 103 -12.67 13.50 -2.16
CA ARG A 103 -12.79 13.32 -0.70
C ARG A 103 -11.74 12.32 -0.20
N GLY A 104 -11.14 12.60 0.97
CA GLY A 104 -10.23 11.68 1.67
C GLY A 104 -8.75 11.84 1.33
N ASN A 105 -8.40 12.42 0.18
CA ASN A 105 -7.02 12.77 -0.18
C ASN A 105 -6.75 14.26 0.07
N LYS A 106 -6.84 14.69 1.34
CA LYS A 106 -6.15 15.93 1.69
C LYS A 106 -4.67 15.58 1.81
N PRO A 107 -3.77 16.03 0.91
CA PRO A 107 -2.34 16.02 1.21
C PRO A 107 -2.17 16.64 2.59
N GLY A 108 -1.46 15.96 3.49
CA GLY A 108 -1.50 16.19 4.95
C GLY A 108 -1.17 17.62 5.38
N GLY A 109 -2.13 18.54 5.26
CA GLY A 109 -2.05 19.92 5.71
C GLY A 109 -1.17 20.87 4.89
N VAL A 110 -0.54 20.45 3.79
CA VAL A 110 0.33 21.33 3.01
C VAL A 110 -0.40 21.85 1.78
N ALA A 111 -0.86 23.10 1.84
CA ALA A 111 -1.23 23.85 0.64
C ALA A 111 0.02 23.91 -0.25
N TYR A 112 -0.01 23.32 -1.43
CA TYR A 112 1.13 23.32 -2.34
C TYR A 112 1.29 24.72 -2.95
N PRO A 113 2.34 25.48 -2.58
CA PRO A 113 2.60 26.80 -3.18
C PRO A 113 2.89 26.67 -4.68
N PRO A 114 2.94 27.77 -5.46
CA PRO A 114 3.24 27.77 -6.90
C PRO A 114 4.63 27.19 -7.28
N THR A 115 5.40 26.68 -6.33
CA THR A 115 6.73 26.08 -6.51
C THR A 115 6.70 24.54 -6.60
N GLN A 116 5.53 23.94 -6.90
CA GLN A 116 5.44 22.50 -7.10
C GLN A 116 6.21 22.09 -8.37
N LEU A 117 7.10 21.13 -8.22
CA LEU A 117 7.95 20.61 -9.29
C LEU A 117 7.09 20.02 -10.43
N GLN A 118 7.33 20.45 -11.68
CA GLN A 118 6.64 19.98 -12.88
C GLN A 118 7.46 18.95 -13.68
N GLY A 119 8.77 18.85 -13.40
CA GLY A 119 9.68 17.86 -13.98
C GLY A 119 10.62 18.43 -15.05
N ASN A 120 10.58 19.73 -15.31
CA ASN A 120 11.44 20.42 -16.28
C ASN A 120 12.42 21.40 -15.62
N GLU A 121 12.36 21.57 -14.31
CA GLU A 121 13.18 22.51 -13.55
C GLU A 121 14.61 21.99 -13.30
N GLU A 122 15.59 22.89 -13.30
CA GLU A 122 16.98 22.57 -12.94
C GLU A 122 17.12 22.54 -11.40
N LEU A 123 17.47 21.37 -10.88
CA LEU A 123 17.51 21.13 -9.43
C LEU A 123 18.91 21.22 -8.81
N ASN A 124 19.97 21.34 -9.61
CA ASN A 124 21.34 21.35 -9.10
C ASN A 124 21.59 22.57 -8.19
N GLY A 125 21.99 22.32 -6.94
CA GLY A 125 22.20 23.35 -5.92
C GLY A 125 20.92 23.95 -5.32
N LYS A 126 19.73 23.54 -5.79
CA LYS A 126 18.42 23.98 -5.28
C LYS A 126 18.01 23.18 -4.05
N THR A 127 17.21 23.77 -3.19
CA THR A 127 16.58 23.07 -2.07
C THR A 127 15.21 22.54 -2.48
N LEU A 128 15.03 21.22 -2.46
CA LEU A 128 13.78 20.53 -2.76
C LEU A 128 13.15 20.01 -1.46
N TYR A 129 11.94 20.49 -1.16
CA TYR A 129 11.11 19.97 -0.09
C TYR A 129 10.28 18.77 -0.57
N ILE A 130 10.51 17.60 0.04
CA ILE A 130 9.80 16.36 -0.28
C ILE A 130 8.84 16.01 0.85
N SER A 131 7.54 15.93 0.57
CA SER A 131 6.53 15.62 1.58
C SER A 131 6.06 14.16 1.54
N HIS A 132 5.87 13.59 2.73
CA HIS A 132 5.02 12.41 2.93
C HIS A 132 3.61 12.66 2.36
N GLU A 133 3.03 11.63 1.75
CA GLU A 133 1.65 11.62 1.25
C GLU A 133 1.03 10.25 1.57
N GLN A 134 -0.28 10.22 1.86
CA GLN A 134 -1.05 9.00 2.14
C GLN A 134 -0.58 8.24 3.41
N GLY A 135 -0.34 6.94 3.31
CA GLY A 135 -0.06 6.09 4.47
C GLY A 135 1.43 5.83 4.70
N PHE A 136 1.70 5.11 5.79
CA PHE A 136 3.05 4.60 6.10
C PHE A 136 3.58 3.67 4.99
N GLY A 137 2.73 2.81 4.43
CA GLY A 137 3.10 1.90 3.35
C GLY A 137 3.54 2.65 2.09
N ASP A 138 2.80 3.70 1.72
CA ASP A 138 3.16 4.56 0.58
C ASP A 138 4.47 5.28 0.82
N THR A 139 4.69 5.81 2.02
CA THR A 139 5.94 6.47 2.39
C THR A 139 7.14 5.52 2.25
N ILE A 140 7.04 4.31 2.81
CA ILE A 140 8.08 3.29 2.69
C ILE A 140 8.25 2.87 1.22
N ASN A 141 7.18 2.77 0.45
CA ASN A 141 7.25 2.39 -0.94
C ASN A 141 7.99 3.44 -1.77
N PHE A 142 7.65 4.73 -1.64
CA PHE A 142 8.17 5.79 -2.51
C PHE A 142 9.44 6.47 -2.01
N ILE A 143 9.87 6.28 -0.75
CA ILE A 143 11.18 6.77 -0.28
C ILE A 143 12.34 6.22 -1.14
N ARG A 144 12.12 5.13 -1.90
CA ARG A 144 13.06 4.58 -2.88
C ARG A 144 13.52 5.58 -3.96
N TYR A 145 12.80 6.68 -4.15
CA TYR A 145 13.18 7.72 -5.12
C TYR A 145 14.17 8.75 -4.55
N ILE A 146 14.43 8.76 -3.25
CA ILE A 146 15.39 9.68 -2.62
C ILE A 146 16.77 9.63 -3.28
N PRO A 147 17.39 8.45 -3.56
CA PRO A 147 18.65 8.40 -4.28
C PRO A 147 18.61 9.04 -5.68
N ILE A 148 17.46 8.99 -6.35
CA ILE A 148 17.27 9.56 -7.70
C ILE A 148 17.17 11.08 -7.60
N PHE A 149 16.44 11.61 -6.61
CA PHE A 149 16.43 13.05 -6.33
C PHE A 149 17.81 13.58 -5.93
N LEU A 150 18.59 12.84 -5.14
CA LEU A 150 19.96 13.25 -4.78
C LEU A 150 20.87 13.37 -6.02
N GLN A 151 20.67 12.51 -7.03
CA GLN A 151 21.44 12.56 -8.28
C GLN A 151 21.18 13.83 -9.12
N THR A 152 20.09 14.55 -8.87
CA THR A 152 19.82 15.83 -9.57
C THR A 152 20.68 16.98 -9.01
N GLY A 153 21.44 16.75 -7.94
CA GLY A 153 22.24 17.77 -7.25
C GLY A 153 21.42 18.66 -6.30
N ALA A 154 20.16 18.30 -6.03
CA ALA A 154 19.33 19.03 -5.08
C ALA A 154 19.77 18.76 -3.62
N LYS A 155 19.62 19.77 -2.78
CA LYS A 155 19.60 19.62 -1.32
C LYS A 155 18.19 19.19 -0.92
N LEU A 156 18.07 18.05 -0.27
CA LEU A 156 16.77 17.49 0.06
C LEU A 156 16.40 17.74 1.52
N ILE A 157 15.23 18.32 1.73
CA ILE A 157 14.54 18.38 3.02
C ILE A 157 13.31 17.50 2.89
N CYS A 158 13.17 16.48 3.73
CA CYS A 158 12.07 15.52 3.63
C CYS A 158 11.22 15.52 4.90
N TYR A 159 9.93 15.79 4.77
CA TYR A 159 8.97 15.57 5.84
C TYR A 159 8.45 14.13 5.80
N VAL A 160 8.61 13.42 6.91
CA VAL A 160 8.05 12.08 7.15
C VAL A 160 7.42 12.01 8.54
N PRO A 161 6.48 11.08 8.79
CA PRO A 161 5.99 10.85 10.14
C PRO A 161 7.13 10.54 11.13
N GLU A 162 7.00 11.03 12.37
CA GLU A 162 8.06 10.93 13.38
C GLU A 162 8.53 9.48 13.62
N SER A 163 7.59 8.53 13.61
CA SER A 163 7.86 7.08 13.75
C SER A 163 8.74 6.48 12.63
N MET A 164 9.04 7.23 11.57
CA MET A 164 9.91 6.81 10.47
C MET A 164 11.25 7.54 10.44
N ASN A 165 11.41 8.62 11.21
CA ASN A 165 12.58 9.49 11.13
C ASN A 165 13.88 8.71 11.39
N ARG A 166 13.93 7.91 12.48
CA ARG A 166 15.12 7.12 12.81
C ARG A 166 15.55 6.19 11.68
N LEU A 167 14.59 5.49 11.06
CA LEU A 167 14.84 4.57 9.95
C LEU A 167 15.41 5.30 8.73
N PHE A 168 14.80 6.40 8.33
CA PHE A 168 15.19 7.10 7.10
C PHE A 168 16.44 7.95 7.27
N THR A 169 16.65 8.60 8.42
CA THR A 169 17.90 9.32 8.74
C THR A 169 19.10 8.39 8.70
N LEU A 170 18.97 7.15 9.21
CA LEU A 170 20.02 6.12 9.09
C LEU A 170 20.33 5.79 7.62
N ASN A 171 19.29 5.63 6.79
CA ASN A 171 19.43 5.15 5.42
C ASN A 171 19.84 6.26 4.42
N TYR A 172 19.51 7.51 4.71
CA TYR A 172 19.77 8.66 3.84
C TYR A 172 20.37 9.83 4.64
N PRO A 173 21.60 9.68 5.18
CA PRO A 173 22.22 10.69 6.03
C PRO A 173 22.52 12.02 5.31
N GLN A 174 22.39 12.08 3.98
CA GLN A 174 22.50 13.33 3.21
C GLN A 174 21.21 14.15 3.17
N VAL A 175 20.10 13.61 3.68
CA VAL A 175 18.77 14.24 3.65
C VAL A 175 18.43 14.78 5.02
N GLU A 176 17.91 16.01 5.07
CA GLU A 176 17.38 16.58 6.30
C GLU A 176 15.93 16.09 6.52
N PHE A 177 15.74 15.13 7.43
CA PHE A 177 14.40 14.65 7.80
C PHE A 177 13.79 15.49 8.91
N ILE A 178 12.64 16.09 8.62
CA ILE A 178 11.97 17.04 9.51
C ILE A 178 10.61 16.53 9.99
N THR A 179 10.10 17.14 11.06
CA THR A 179 8.74 16.95 11.60
C THR A 179 7.78 17.99 11.00
N PRO A 180 6.44 17.80 11.12
CA PRO A 180 5.49 18.78 10.59
C PRO A 180 5.70 20.15 11.25
N ASN A 181 5.49 21.23 10.49
CA ASN A 181 5.60 22.63 10.92
C ASN A 181 7.02 23.13 11.26
N SER A 182 8.06 22.46 10.79
CA SER A 182 9.42 23.01 10.84
C SER A 182 9.50 24.25 9.94
N ASP A 183 10.17 25.31 10.41
CA ASP A 183 10.40 26.51 9.62
C ASP A 183 11.52 26.24 8.61
N ILE A 184 11.15 26.07 7.34
CA ILE A 184 12.06 25.69 6.26
C ILE A 184 11.92 26.62 5.07
N THR A 185 13.04 26.84 4.37
CA THR A 185 13.08 27.55 3.10
C THR A 185 13.46 26.57 1.99
N PHE A 186 12.70 26.56 0.91
CA PHE A 186 12.93 25.69 -0.25
C PHE A 186 12.66 26.43 -1.57
N ASP A 187 13.33 26.01 -2.64
CA ASP A 187 13.09 26.52 -3.99
C ASP A 187 11.88 25.82 -4.63
N TYR A 188 11.77 24.51 -4.46
CA TYR A 188 10.72 23.67 -5.04
C TYR A 188 10.16 22.69 -4.01
N ASN A 189 8.95 22.18 -4.27
CA ASN A 189 8.36 21.12 -3.48
C ASN A 189 7.74 20.00 -4.33
N THR A 190 7.69 18.79 -3.77
CA THR A 190 6.95 17.66 -4.36
C THR A 190 6.56 16.66 -3.28
N PRO A 191 5.37 16.03 -3.33
CA PRO A 191 5.12 14.85 -2.51
C PRO A 191 5.82 13.62 -3.09
N LEU A 192 6.08 12.62 -2.24
CA LEU A 192 6.78 11.38 -2.62
C LEU A 192 6.08 10.61 -3.75
N LEU A 193 4.75 10.60 -3.77
CA LEU A 193 3.96 9.83 -4.74
C LEU A 193 3.95 10.46 -6.14
N GLU A 194 4.49 11.68 -6.28
CA GLU A 194 4.70 12.31 -7.58
C GLU A 194 5.97 11.81 -8.28
N ALA A 195 6.92 11.24 -7.54
CA ALA A 195 8.21 10.82 -8.07
C ALA A 195 8.10 9.86 -9.27
N PRO A 196 7.22 8.85 -9.29
CA PRO A 196 7.07 7.98 -10.46
C PRO A 196 6.66 8.74 -11.73
N TYR A 197 5.80 9.76 -11.60
CA TYR A 197 5.40 10.62 -12.71
C TYR A 197 6.60 11.47 -13.19
N LEU A 198 7.27 12.16 -12.26
CA LEU A 198 8.40 13.06 -12.56
C LEU A 198 9.56 12.33 -13.26
N PHE A 199 9.82 11.08 -12.89
CA PHE A 199 10.88 10.27 -13.48
C PHE A 199 10.39 9.32 -14.59
N GLY A 200 9.13 9.45 -15.04
CA GLY A 200 8.59 8.66 -16.14
C GLY A 200 8.64 7.14 -15.90
N THR A 201 8.42 6.71 -14.66
CA THR A 201 8.54 5.30 -14.26
C THR A 201 7.55 4.42 -15.02
N THR A 202 8.06 3.36 -15.65
CA THR A 202 7.26 2.24 -16.17
C THR A 202 7.30 1.07 -15.18
N TYR A 203 6.50 0.03 -15.42
CA TYR A 203 6.51 -1.16 -14.55
C TYR A 203 7.88 -1.85 -14.54
N GLU A 204 8.61 -1.81 -15.66
CA GLU A 204 9.93 -2.41 -15.85
C GLU A 204 11.05 -1.54 -15.26
N SER A 205 10.83 -0.23 -15.13
CA SER A 205 11.84 0.73 -14.66
C SER A 205 11.71 1.09 -13.17
N ILE A 206 10.88 0.36 -12.41
CA ILE A 206 10.71 0.61 -10.97
C ILE A 206 12.08 0.49 -10.28
N PRO A 207 12.53 1.53 -9.57
CA PRO A 207 13.86 1.52 -8.99
C PRO A 207 13.92 0.61 -7.75
N PHE A 208 15.10 0.03 -7.54
CA PHE A 208 15.48 -0.70 -6.33
C PHE A 208 14.50 -1.80 -5.87
N GLY A 209 13.90 -2.55 -6.80
CA GLY A 209 12.96 -3.62 -6.49
C GLY A 209 13.53 -4.78 -5.64
N GLU A 210 14.84 -4.89 -5.46
CA GLU A 210 15.47 -5.94 -4.63
C GLU A 210 15.56 -5.55 -3.15
N LYS A 211 16.07 -4.35 -2.85
CA LYS A 211 16.32 -3.82 -1.50
C LYS A 211 16.73 -2.34 -1.60
N TYR A 212 16.27 -1.49 -0.70
CA TYR A 212 16.66 -0.08 -0.60
C TYR A 212 16.68 0.49 0.82
N LEU A 213 16.33 -0.31 1.84
CA LEU A 213 16.53 0.04 3.24
C LEU A 213 17.39 -1.01 3.92
N HIS A 214 18.07 -0.63 5.00
CA HIS A 214 18.88 -1.50 5.83
C HIS A 214 18.82 -1.11 7.30
N VAL A 215 19.34 -2.01 8.14
CA VAL A 215 19.56 -1.80 9.56
C VAL A 215 21.05 -1.91 9.90
N ASP A 216 21.47 -1.27 10.99
CA ASP A 216 22.84 -1.42 11.48
C ASP A 216 23.05 -2.82 12.09
N LYS A 217 24.17 -3.46 11.76
CA LYS A 217 24.48 -4.81 12.23
C LYS A 217 24.70 -4.88 13.73
N LYS A 218 25.25 -3.84 14.36
CA LYS A 218 25.45 -3.76 15.80
C LYS A 218 24.12 -3.61 16.52
N ASP A 219 23.23 -2.78 16.01
CA ASP A 219 21.87 -2.65 16.54
C ASP A 219 21.14 -3.99 16.47
N LEU A 220 21.20 -4.68 15.33
CA LEU A 220 20.62 -6.01 15.17
C LEU A 220 21.22 -7.04 16.14
N GLN A 221 22.52 -6.96 16.46
CA GLN A 221 23.16 -7.84 17.43
C GLN A 221 22.75 -7.55 18.87
N ASN A 222 22.58 -6.27 19.21
CA ASN A 222 22.24 -5.80 20.55
C ASN A 222 20.73 -5.71 20.79
N PHE A 223 19.93 -5.97 19.75
CA PHE A 223 18.49 -5.88 19.84
C PHE A 223 17.97 -6.88 20.87
N LYS A 224 17.33 -6.37 21.94
CA LYS A 224 16.96 -7.16 23.13
C LYS A 224 16.21 -8.45 22.79
N ILE A 225 15.34 -8.37 21.79
CA ILE A 225 14.50 -9.48 21.33
C ILE A 225 15.31 -10.61 20.69
N LYS A 226 16.48 -10.33 20.11
CA LYS A 226 17.31 -11.37 19.51
C LYS A 226 17.68 -12.48 20.50
N HIS A 227 17.76 -12.16 21.79
CA HIS A 227 18.02 -13.14 22.83
C HIS A 227 16.82 -14.04 23.16
N SER A 228 15.59 -13.62 22.86
CA SER A 228 14.37 -14.41 23.04
C SER A 228 13.99 -15.23 21.81
N LEU A 229 14.67 -15.03 20.67
CA LEU A 229 14.48 -15.84 19.47
C LEU A 229 15.03 -17.26 19.67
N ASP A 230 14.31 -18.21 19.08
CA ASP A 230 14.71 -19.62 19.01
C ASP A 230 16.09 -19.75 18.36
N LYS A 231 17.02 -20.40 19.07
CA LYS A 231 18.40 -20.62 18.65
C LYS A 231 18.60 -21.93 17.88
N SER A 232 17.54 -22.72 17.71
CA SER A 232 17.56 -23.92 16.87
C SER A 232 17.61 -23.56 15.38
N ASP A 233 17.84 -24.58 14.56
CA ASP A 233 17.84 -24.47 13.09
C ASP A 233 16.42 -24.39 12.48
N LYS A 234 15.38 -24.19 13.31
CA LYS A 234 14.02 -23.96 12.82
C LYS A 234 13.94 -22.64 12.06
N LEU A 235 13.19 -22.67 10.96
CA LEU A 235 12.89 -21.49 10.15
C LEU A 235 12.03 -20.51 10.96
N LYS A 236 12.48 -19.26 11.11
CA LYS A 236 11.78 -18.21 11.84
C LYS A 236 10.84 -17.49 10.89
N ILE A 237 9.55 -17.65 11.11
CA ILE A 237 8.50 -17.02 10.30
C ILE A 237 7.85 -15.92 11.13
N GLY A 238 8.00 -14.67 10.67
CA GLY A 238 7.28 -13.53 11.21
C GLY A 238 5.99 -13.29 10.45
N PHE A 239 4.87 -13.05 11.15
CA PHE A 239 3.60 -12.80 10.48
C PHE A 239 2.82 -11.59 10.99
N ASN A 240 1.99 -11.03 10.09
CA ASN A 240 1.08 -9.91 10.32
C ASN A 240 -0.25 -10.17 9.61
N TYR A 241 -1.39 -9.94 10.28
CA TYR A 241 -2.70 -10.41 9.83
C TYR A 241 -3.79 -9.33 9.80
N GLN A 242 -3.55 -8.14 10.35
CA GLN A 242 -4.54 -7.06 10.34
C GLN A 242 -3.94 -5.68 10.09
N GLY A 243 -4.69 -4.86 9.35
CA GLY A 243 -4.38 -3.44 9.16
C GLY A 243 -4.84 -2.60 10.37
N SER A 244 -4.44 -1.32 10.40
CA SER A 244 -4.87 -0.38 11.45
C SER A 244 -6.38 -0.17 11.46
N GLN A 245 -6.96 -0.01 12.65
CA GLN A 245 -8.37 0.29 12.81
C GLN A 245 -8.65 1.73 12.35
N GLY A 246 -9.55 1.92 11.37
CA GLY A 246 -10.01 3.26 10.96
C GLY A 246 -9.97 3.60 9.48
N ALA A 247 -9.41 2.74 8.61
CA ALA A 247 -9.59 2.91 7.17
C ALA A 247 -10.85 2.16 6.71
N ASP A 248 -11.74 2.82 5.96
CA ASP A 248 -12.91 2.18 5.32
C ASP A 248 -12.53 0.95 4.46
N ALA A 249 -11.25 0.84 4.07
CA ALA A 249 -10.63 -0.29 3.38
C ALA A 249 -10.37 -1.55 4.24
N VAL A 250 -10.71 -1.55 5.54
CA VAL A 250 -10.37 -2.63 6.49
C VAL A 250 -11.22 -3.89 6.31
N LYS A 251 -12.47 -3.80 5.82
CA LYS A 251 -13.41 -4.93 5.93
C LYS A 251 -12.98 -6.21 5.20
N ASN A 252 -12.13 -6.13 4.18
CA ASN A 252 -11.82 -7.29 3.33
C ASN A 252 -10.32 -7.57 3.17
N ARG A 253 -9.43 -6.98 3.98
CA ARG A 253 -7.96 -7.24 3.90
C ARG A 253 -7.34 -7.93 5.13
N SER A 254 -8.04 -7.95 6.26
CA SER A 254 -7.57 -8.63 7.48
C SER A 254 -7.99 -10.11 7.48
N ILE A 255 -7.19 -10.93 8.16
CA ILE A 255 -7.41 -12.36 8.35
C ILE A 255 -7.63 -12.59 9.85
N GLU A 256 -8.63 -13.39 10.22
CA GLU A 256 -8.81 -13.77 11.62
C GLU A 256 -7.60 -14.55 12.12
N LEU A 257 -7.08 -14.18 13.30
CA LEU A 257 -5.86 -14.79 13.83
C LEU A 257 -6.01 -16.30 14.01
N ALA A 258 -7.14 -16.76 14.57
CA ALA A 258 -7.42 -18.18 14.76
C ALA A 258 -7.32 -18.97 13.44
N LEU A 259 -7.93 -18.45 12.37
CA LEU A 259 -7.83 -19.03 11.03
C LEU A 259 -6.38 -19.05 10.54
N MET A 260 -5.63 -17.96 10.71
CA MET A 260 -4.23 -17.93 10.29
C MET A 260 -3.38 -18.97 11.05
N LEU A 261 -3.58 -19.13 12.35
CA LEU A 261 -2.83 -20.10 13.16
C LEU A 261 -3.14 -21.55 12.76
N GLU A 262 -4.42 -21.86 12.48
CA GLU A 262 -4.86 -23.19 12.03
C GLU A 262 -4.01 -23.71 10.86
N TYR A 263 -3.60 -22.83 9.95
CA TYR A 263 -2.77 -23.20 8.80
C TYR A 263 -1.27 -23.07 9.06
N LEU A 264 -0.81 -21.96 9.66
CA LEU A 264 0.64 -21.72 9.81
C LEU A 264 1.30 -22.74 10.74
N GLU A 265 0.59 -23.28 11.72
CA GLU A 265 1.12 -24.33 12.62
C GLU A 265 1.28 -25.69 11.94
N GLN A 266 0.68 -25.90 10.77
CA GLN A 266 0.86 -27.14 9.99
C GLN A 266 2.21 -27.19 9.27
N ILE A 267 2.97 -26.09 9.25
CA ILE A 267 4.26 -26.03 8.57
C ILE A 267 5.31 -26.72 9.47
N PRO A 268 5.94 -27.83 9.02
CA PRO A 268 6.92 -28.53 9.83
C PRO A 268 8.23 -27.74 9.95
N HIS A 269 8.96 -27.94 11.04
CA HIS A 269 10.30 -27.37 11.27
C HIS A 269 10.38 -25.83 11.27
N VAL A 270 9.31 -25.14 11.67
CA VAL A 270 9.29 -23.68 11.82
C VAL A 270 9.08 -23.23 13.25
N ARG A 271 9.42 -21.96 13.53
CA ARG A 271 9.00 -21.23 14.72
C ARG A 271 8.28 -19.96 14.27
N LEU A 272 7.01 -19.83 14.65
CA LEU A 272 6.17 -18.68 14.34
C LEU A 272 6.41 -17.54 15.34
N TYR A 273 6.39 -16.30 14.85
CA TYR A 273 6.45 -15.07 15.64
C TYR A 273 5.38 -14.11 15.16
N CYS A 274 4.52 -13.66 16.08
CA CYS A 274 3.56 -12.62 15.79
C CYS A 274 4.26 -11.25 15.83
N LEU A 275 4.19 -10.51 14.71
CA LEU A 275 4.80 -9.18 14.55
C LEU A 275 3.75 -8.07 14.40
N GLN A 276 2.48 -8.39 14.68
CA GLN A 276 1.38 -7.43 14.69
C GLN A 276 1.59 -6.41 15.82
N TYR A 277 1.53 -5.11 15.52
CA TYR A 277 1.70 -4.05 16.52
C TYR A 277 0.44 -3.85 17.38
N GLU A 278 -0.65 -3.39 16.76
CA GLU A 278 -1.97 -3.20 17.40
C GLU A 278 -2.76 -4.52 17.43
N ARG A 279 -3.31 -4.89 18.59
CA ARG A 279 -4.01 -6.17 18.83
C ARG A 279 -5.09 -6.02 19.89
N SER A 280 -6.07 -6.93 19.86
CA SER A 280 -7.05 -7.09 20.94
C SER A 280 -6.48 -7.97 22.07
N GLU A 281 -7.10 -7.89 23.25
CA GLU A 281 -6.80 -8.80 24.36
C GLU A 281 -7.08 -10.27 23.99
N SER A 282 -8.09 -10.52 23.15
CA SER A 282 -8.40 -11.87 22.67
C SER A 282 -7.28 -12.46 21.81
N ASP A 283 -6.66 -11.64 20.96
CA ASP A 283 -5.55 -12.09 20.12
C ASP A 283 -4.31 -12.37 20.97
N ASP A 284 -4.04 -11.54 21.99
CA ASP A 284 -2.94 -11.78 22.92
C ASP A 284 -3.13 -13.11 23.68
N ALA A 285 -4.34 -13.40 24.18
CA ALA A 285 -4.64 -14.66 24.86
C ALA A 285 -4.48 -15.89 23.94
N LEU A 286 -4.92 -15.79 22.69
CA LEU A 286 -4.79 -16.88 21.71
C LEU A 286 -3.32 -17.17 21.37
N LEU A 287 -2.49 -16.13 21.22
CA LEU A 287 -1.04 -16.31 20.99
C LEU A 287 -0.36 -17.00 22.17
N GLU A 288 -0.76 -16.67 23.40
CA GLU A 288 -0.25 -17.30 24.62
C GLU A 288 -0.65 -18.79 24.70
N GLU A 289 -1.91 -19.12 24.37
CA GLU A 289 -2.42 -20.50 24.31
C GLU A 289 -1.61 -21.37 23.34
N HIS A 290 -1.29 -20.84 22.16
CA HIS A 290 -0.49 -21.52 21.14
C HIS A 290 1.04 -21.42 21.38
N GLY A 291 1.48 -20.72 22.44
CA GLY A 291 2.89 -20.55 22.77
C GLY A 291 3.69 -19.79 21.69
N ILE A 292 3.03 -18.89 20.96
CA ILE A 292 3.61 -18.07 19.88
C ILE A 292 4.09 -16.74 20.46
N PRO A 293 5.42 -16.46 20.43
CA PRO A 293 5.94 -15.22 20.97
C PRO A 293 5.43 -14.03 20.16
N ASN A 294 5.08 -12.99 20.88
CA ASN A 294 4.60 -11.75 20.31
C ASN A 294 5.61 -10.64 20.51
N LEU A 295 6.17 -10.17 19.41
CA LEU A 295 7.27 -9.22 19.44
C LEU A 295 6.81 -7.78 19.14
N GLY A 296 5.52 -7.59 18.83
CA GLY A 296 4.97 -6.27 18.51
C GLY A 296 4.98 -5.29 19.69
N LYS A 297 4.93 -5.79 20.94
CA LYS A 297 4.95 -4.94 22.17
C LYS A 297 6.25 -4.15 22.34
N GLU A 298 7.33 -4.57 21.69
CA GLU A 298 8.65 -3.97 21.82
C GLU A 298 8.93 -2.89 20.74
N ILE A 299 8.01 -2.73 19.78
CA ILE A 299 8.15 -1.77 18.68
C ILE A 299 7.87 -0.36 19.18
N LYS A 300 8.86 0.53 19.06
CA LYS A 300 8.65 1.97 19.31
C LYS A 300 8.45 2.75 18.02
N ASP A 301 9.11 2.31 16.96
CA ASP A 301 9.12 2.98 15.66
C ASP A 301 9.38 1.99 14.51
N PHE A 302 9.41 2.49 13.27
CA PHE A 302 9.64 1.64 12.09
C PHE A 302 11.07 1.07 12.01
N TYR A 303 12.05 1.63 12.72
CA TYR A 303 13.39 1.04 12.75
C TYR A 303 13.42 -0.19 13.69
N ASP A 304 12.68 -0.21 14.80
CA ASP A 304 12.49 -1.43 15.60
C ASP A 304 11.74 -2.52 14.82
N THR A 305 10.73 -2.11 14.04
CA THR A 305 10.03 -3.01 13.11
C THR A 305 11.00 -3.61 12.09
N ALA A 306 11.93 -2.81 11.57
CA ALA A 306 12.95 -3.27 10.62
C ALA A 306 13.92 -4.29 11.26
N LEU A 307 14.33 -4.08 12.51
CA LEU A 307 15.17 -5.03 13.26
C LEU A 307 14.46 -6.36 13.49
N LEU A 308 13.15 -6.33 13.79
CA LEU A 308 12.32 -7.53 13.91
C LEU A 308 12.23 -8.30 12.60
N ILE A 309 11.93 -7.60 11.51
CA ILE A 309 11.88 -8.21 10.17
C ILE A 309 13.23 -8.83 9.81
N GLU A 310 14.34 -8.12 10.04
CA GLU A 310 15.68 -8.64 9.72
C GLU A 310 16.07 -9.87 10.55
N SER A 311 15.44 -10.04 11.72
CA SER A 311 15.65 -11.20 12.59
C SER A 311 14.84 -12.44 12.17
N MET A 312 13.93 -12.32 11.21
CA MET A 312 13.17 -13.43 10.63
C MET A 312 13.82 -13.97 9.36
N ASP A 313 13.53 -15.21 9.01
CA ASP A 313 13.95 -15.83 7.75
C ASP A 313 12.91 -15.55 6.65
N ILE A 314 11.63 -15.65 6.99
CA ILE A 314 10.49 -15.40 6.08
C ILE A 314 9.47 -14.50 6.75
N ILE A 315 8.84 -13.63 5.96
CA ILE A 315 7.68 -12.84 6.36
C ILE A 315 6.41 -13.33 5.66
N ILE A 316 5.30 -13.43 6.39
CA ILE A 316 3.97 -13.68 5.84
C ILE A 316 3.07 -12.53 6.28
N SER A 317 2.59 -11.72 5.34
CA SER A 317 1.82 -10.54 5.71
C SER A 317 0.78 -10.20 4.67
N ILE A 318 -0.34 -9.66 5.17
CA ILE A 318 -1.29 -8.91 4.34
C ILE A 318 -0.70 -7.57 3.87
N ASP A 319 -1.40 -6.89 2.97
CA ASP A 319 -1.01 -5.59 2.38
C ASP A 319 -1.06 -4.43 3.40
N THR A 320 0.05 -4.24 4.13
CA THR A 320 0.25 -3.21 5.15
C THR A 320 1.63 -2.56 5.03
N SER A 321 1.85 -1.47 5.78
CA SER A 321 3.17 -0.84 5.89
C SER A 321 4.27 -1.79 6.35
N PHE A 322 3.91 -2.79 7.17
CA PHE A 322 4.82 -3.85 7.61
C PHE A 322 5.33 -4.68 6.43
N LEU A 323 4.42 -5.12 5.54
CA LEU A 323 4.81 -5.83 4.32
C LEU A 323 5.71 -4.94 3.45
N HIS A 324 5.34 -3.68 3.20
CA HIS A 324 6.19 -2.75 2.43
C HIS A 324 7.60 -2.60 3.02
N LEU A 325 7.74 -2.58 4.35
CA LEU A 325 9.05 -2.53 5.01
C LEU A 325 9.84 -3.82 4.80
N ALA A 326 9.21 -4.99 4.89
CA ALA A 326 9.85 -6.26 4.58
C ALA A 326 10.35 -6.32 3.13
N GLY A 327 9.56 -5.77 2.22
CA GLY A 327 9.93 -5.51 0.83
C GLY A 327 11.18 -4.66 0.71
N ALA A 328 11.17 -3.49 1.36
CA ALA A 328 12.27 -2.54 1.30
C ALA A 328 13.59 -3.07 1.88
N LEU A 329 13.52 -3.99 2.85
CA LEU A 329 14.67 -4.68 3.46
C LEU A 329 15.15 -5.89 2.64
N GLY A 330 14.46 -6.25 1.55
CA GLY A 330 14.80 -7.40 0.72
C GLY A 330 14.51 -8.75 1.39
N LYS A 331 13.61 -8.79 2.38
CA LYS A 331 13.29 -10.02 3.13
C LYS A 331 12.36 -10.92 2.32
N LYS A 332 12.67 -12.22 2.18
CA LYS A 332 11.78 -13.17 1.49
C LYS A 332 10.39 -13.13 2.14
N SER A 333 9.36 -12.80 1.36
CA SER A 333 8.02 -12.59 1.91
C SER A 333 6.92 -13.22 1.06
N PHE A 334 5.86 -13.66 1.73
CA PHE A 334 4.58 -14.01 1.11
C PHE A 334 3.59 -12.87 1.38
N ALA A 335 3.16 -12.20 0.30
CA ALA A 335 2.17 -11.14 0.34
C ALA A 335 0.78 -11.74 0.14
N LEU A 336 -0.07 -11.64 1.16
CA LEU A 336 -1.44 -12.18 1.16
C LEU A 336 -2.41 -11.09 0.70
N LEU A 337 -3.06 -11.32 -0.44
CA LEU A 337 -3.83 -10.29 -1.15
C LEU A 337 -5.31 -10.66 -1.23
N LYS A 338 -6.16 -9.67 -0.99
CA LYS A 338 -7.61 -9.76 -1.23
C LYS A 338 -7.91 -9.94 -2.73
N PHE A 339 -9.14 -10.36 -3.03
CA PHE A 339 -9.59 -10.62 -4.40
C PHE A 339 -9.38 -9.45 -5.38
N HIS A 340 -9.74 -8.23 -4.95
CA HIS A 340 -9.43 -7.00 -5.68
C HIS A 340 -8.30 -6.23 -4.95
N PRO A 341 -7.03 -6.46 -5.34
CA PRO A 341 -5.86 -5.94 -4.63
C PRO A 341 -5.59 -4.45 -4.93
N ASP A 342 -4.69 -3.84 -4.16
CA ASP A 342 -4.07 -2.57 -4.56
C ASP A 342 -3.31 -2.73 -5.90
N TRP A 343 -3.26 -1.65 -6.67
CA TRP A 343 -2.71 -1.63 -8.02
C TRP A 343 -1.23 -2.04 -8.10
N ARG A 344 -0.46 -1.91 -7.01
CA ARG A 344 0.96 -2.31 -6.95
C ARG A 344 1.17 -3.81 -7.13
N TRP A 345 0.15 -4.61 -6.83
CA TRP A 345 0.26 -6.07 -6.82
C TRP A 345 -0.23 -6.74 -8.10
N GLY A 346 -0.82 -5.98 -9.03
CA GLY A 346 -1.46 -6.52 -10.24
C GLY A 346 -2.60 -7.51 -9.93
N LEU A 347 -3.25 -8.02 -10.98
CA LEU A 347 -4.39 -8.95 -10.82
C LEU A 347 -4.01 -10.42 -10.79
N ARG A 348 -3.02 -10.84 -11.59
CA ARG A 348 -2.77 -12.27 -11.87
C ARG A 348 -1.35 -12.72 -11.57
N ASP A 349 -0.43 -11.79 -11.37
CA ASP A 349 0.98 -12.12 -11.17
C ASP A 349 1.24 -12.73 -9.80
N GLU A 350 2.21 -13.64 -9.75
CA GLU A 350 2.74 -14.18 -8.49
C GLU A 350 4.00 -13.43 -8.01
N ARG A 351 4.47 -12.45 -8.81
CA ARG A 351 5.67 -11.65 -8.58
C ARG A 351 5.38 -10.19 -8.89
N THR A 352 6.19 -9.28 -8.35
CA THR A 352 6.09 -7.85 -8.66
C THR A 352 7.47 -7.21 -8.79
N ASN A 353 7.57 -6.21 -9.67
CA ASN A 353 8.77 -5.39 -9.80
C ASN A 353 8.93 -4.38 -8.64
N TRP A 354 7.87 -4.13 -7.87
CA TRP A 354 7.96 -3.29 -6.66
C TRP A 354 8.84 -3.91 -5.58
N TYR A 355 8.77 -5.23 -5.42
CA TYR A 355 9.48 -6.03 -4.42
C TYR A 355 9.73 -7.44 -4.97
N LYS A 356 10.92 -7.67 -5.53
CA LYS A 356 11.28 -8.92 -6.21
C LYS A 356 11.47 -10.10 -5.26
N ASN A 357 11.67 -9.81 -3.98
CA ASN A 357 11.72 -10.74 -2.87
C ASN A 357 10.34 -11.29 -2.44
N PHE A 358 9.25 -10.89 -3.10
CA PHE A 358 7.90 -11.31 -2.74
C PHE A 358 7.37 -12.45 -3.61
N THR A 359 6.60 -13.33 -2.97
CA THR A 359 5.62 -14.22 -3.60
C THR A 359 4.24 -13.66 -3.32
N LEU A 360 3.46 -13.36 -4.36
CA LEU A 360 2.10 -12.87 -4.24
C LEU A 360 1.13 -14.07 -4.21
N ILE A 361 0.29 -14.13 -3.19
CA ILE A 361 -0.77 -15.13 -3.04
C ILE A 361 -2.08 -14.38 -2.81
N ARG A 362 -3.10 -14.71 -3.59
CA ARG A 362 -4.33 -13.92 -3.66
C ARG A 362 -5.57 -14.79 -3.57
N GLN A 363 -6.64 -14.20 -3.04
CA GLN A 363 -7.94 -14.85 -3.01
C GLN A 363 -8.44 -15.15 -4.43
N ASN A 364 -8.99 -16.35 -4.65
CA ASN A 364 -9.63 -16.71 -5.93
C ASN A 364 -11.04 -16.13 -6.06
N LYS A 365 -11.71 -15.91 -4.93
CA LYS A 365 -13.02 -15.27 -4.80
C LYS A 365 -13.03 -14.37 -3.54
N PRO A 366 -13.90 -13.36 -3.44
CA PRO A 366 -13.96 -12.51 -2.25
C PRO A 366 -14.03 -13.31 -0.95
N ASN A 367 -13.20 -12.93 0.02
CA ASN A 367 -13.09 -13.51 1.37
C ASN A 367 -12.52 -14.94 1.46
N ASP A 368 -11.97 -15.51 0.37
CA ASP A 368 -11.31 -16.83 0.37
C ASP A 368 -9.90 -16.79 0.99
N TRP A 369 -9.81 -16.53 2.30
CA TRP A 369 -8.54 -16.54 3.02
C TRP A 369 -8.01 -17.95 3.30
N GLU A 370 -8.88 -18.95 3.41
CA GLU A 370 -8.48 -20.35 3.53
C GLU A 370 -7.65 -20.80 2.33
N GLY A 371 -8.12 -20.56 1.09
CA GLY A 371 -7.37 -20.91 -0.10
C GLY A 371 -6.01 -20.20 -0.20
N VAL A 372 -5.92 -18.96 0.29
CA VAL A 372 -4.66 -18.21 0.39
C VAL A 372 -3.70 -18.88 1.37
N LEU A 373 -4.16 -19.21 2.58
CA LEU A 373 -3.34 -19.82 3.63
C LEU A 373 -2.89 -21.24 3.26
N GLN A 374 -3.76 -22.03 2.63
CA GLN A 374 -3.40 -23.34 2.08
C GLN A 374 -2.25 -23.25 1.08
N ASN A 375 -2.29 -22.26 0.18
CA ASN A 375 -1.23 -22.03 -0.80
C ASN A 375 0.10 -21.63 -0.12
N VAL A 376 0.05 -20.80 0.93
CA VAL A 376 1.24 -20.43 1.73
C VAL A 376 1.90 -21.67 2.32
N VAL A 377 1.13 -22.53 2.99
CA VAL A 377 1.64 -23.77 3.60
C VAL A 377 2.29 -24.65 2.54
N GLN A 378 1.60 -24.88 1.42
CA GLN A 378 2.10 -25.71 0.32
C GLN A 378 3.42 -25.16 -0.26
N ARG A 379 3.52 -23.86 -0.49
CA ARG A 379 4.75 -23.26 -1.02
C ARG A 379 5.92 -23.37 -0.06
N ILE A 380 5.69 -23.12 1.24
CA ILE A 380 6.78 -23.22 2.22
C ILE A 380 7.26 -24.67 2.37
N GLN A 381 6.35 -25.65 2.32
CA GLN A 381 6.70 -27.06 2.39
C GLN A 381 7.49 -27.56 1.16
N ASN A 382 7.26 -26.97 -0.02
CA ASN A 382 7.90 -27.37 -1.27
C ASN A 382 9.29 -26.73 -1.52
N GLY A 383 9.71 -25.76 -0.69
CA GLY A 383 10.93 -24.97 -0.88
C GLY A 383 10.75 -23.71 -1.73
#